data_AF-A0A0A9DAM5-F1
#
_entry.id   AF-A0A0A9DAM5-F1
#
_cell.length_a   1.000
_cell.length_b   1.000
_cell.length_c   1.000
_cell.angle_alpha   90.00
_cell.angle_beta   90.00
_cell.angle_gamma   90.00
#
_symmetry.space_group_name_H-M   'P 1'
#
loop_
_entity.id
_entity.type
_entity.pdbx_description
1 polymer ?
#
loop_
_entity_poly.entity_id
_entity_poly.type
_entity_poly.pdbx_seq_one_letter_code
_entity_poly.pdbx_strand_id
1 'polypeptide(L)'
;MEAGLRGPTNLFGHPTDEQLIELDQALSQWDTDFNKAPVTKIAFGHFPMSFSAFTESGKSIKDVFLKHSLAAYLCGHLHTRFGKNLKRYYHRTVQEPSLSEHYYQFNMHQGYAIQSNKENCSEEAAHIEEFWEWEMGDWRKSRSMRILAVDDGYVSYTDIDFRLGSKSIIILPTFPIDSRFMQRSFASRDFKCHIMGASTFDTVRTLVFSKYEIVSVSVKIYDSRPGTLEVVFDSEMKRVDSNETRGHMYLVPWNWKAFEDPSPNRYWLQIEVMDITGDTSVSQLRPFSVNGFSTRVSWTWKEFFVMGIQWASVYHPALWCILSLVFSLLLVPQVSAVVFKDHFTYKYLCPKGNQQTLLKYLVGGFVWLFVELARVVLIWFLLLAYVIYLVVLPWLFGHPITEDGNLTYMTYKGWILKRPNSGSEVVHAGTPDVMVIVLPHFCFVLLPTIVILAAMAAERTAYREHYLSRSGKKKDDYHEKSRKQIEHEIFWNGRWIRKFLCLLCLVVLWKHWKHCRALVKAYAMNPLLHSPVYFFYIPALILFAIYKTSSI
;
A
#
# COMPACT_ATOMS: atom_id res chain seq x y z
N MET A 1 25.23 -13.41 0.39
CA MET A 1 23.89 -12.91 -0.01
C MET A 1 23.82 -13.03 -1.50
N GLU A 2 22.85 -13.79 -2.02
CA GLU A 2 22.57 -13.77 -3.45
C GLU A 2 22.10 -12.38 -3.87
N ALA A 3 22.55 -11.89 -5.01
CA ALA A 3 22.18 -10.57 -5.50
C ALA A 3 20.69 -10.55 -5.89
N GLY A 4 19.89 -9.78 -5.15
CA GLY A 4 18.48 -9.57 -5.45
C GLY A 4 18.24 -8.76 -6.74
N LEU A 5 16.98 -8.72 -7.17
CA LEU A 5 16.57 -7.95 -8.34
C LEU A 5 16.92 -6.46 -8.20
N ARG A 6 17.22 -5.81 -9.32
CA ARG A 6 17.36 -4.35 -9.40
C ARG A 6 15.98 -3.69 -9.28
N GLY A 7 15.94 -2.54 -8.62
CA GLY A 7 14.76 -1.70 -8.61
C GLY A 7 14.39 -1.26 -10.03
N PRO A 8 13.10 -1.10 -10.38
CA PRO A 8 11.97 -1.03 -9.46
C PRO A 8 11.37 -2.39 -9.05
N THR A 9 11.83 -3.53 -9.57
CA THR A 9 11.27 -4.86 -9.26
C THR A 9 11.91 -5.52 -8.03
N ASN A 10 12.20 -4.73 -7.00
CA ASN A 10 12.70 -5.19 -5.71
C ASN A 10 11.98 -4.39 -4.62
N LEU A 11 10.68 -4.63 -4.59
CA LEU A 11 9.69 -4.00 -3.73
C LEU A 11 9.23 -4.98 -2.63
N PHE A 12 9.24 -6.28 -2.91
CA PHE A 12 8.83 -7.33 -1.98
C PHE A 12 10.02 -8.16 -1.51
N GLY A 13 9.94 -8.60 -0.24
CA GLY A 13 10.76 -9.69 0.26
C GLY A 13 10.24 -11.03 -0.26
N HIS A 14 11.14 -11.89 -0.72
CA HIS A 14 10.83 -13.23 -1.24
C HIS A 14 11.43 -14.29 -0.34
N PRO A 15 10.76 -14.66 0.77
CA PRO A 15 11.24 -15.76 1.61
C PRO A 15 11.18 -17.08 0.84
N THR A 16 12.12 -17.99 1.12
CA THR A 16 12.05 -19.38 0.65
C THR A 16 11.38 -20.27 1.70
N ASP A 17 10.89 -21.44 1.28
CA ASP A 17 10.33 -22.42 2.22
C ASP A 17 11.36 -22.91 3.25
N GLU A 18 12.62 -23.07 2.84
CA GLU A 18 13.73 -23.42 3.73
C GLU A 18 13.95 -22.33 4.79
N GLN A 19 13.99 -21.06 4.40
CA GLN A 19 14.13 -19.94 5.34
C GLN A 19 12.98 -19.86 6.35
N LEU A 20 11.74 -20.18 5.93
CA LEU A 20 10.61 -20.25 6.86
C LEU A 20 10.74 -21.42 7.85
N ILE A 21 11.25 -22.57 7.41
CA ILE A 21 11.47 -23.73 8.29
C ILE A 21 12.56 -23.41 9.32
N GLU A 22 13.68 -22.81 8.89
CA GLU A 22 14.76 -22.39 9.79
C GLU A 22 14.27 -21.36 10.81
N LEU A 23 13.46 -20.38 10.37
CA LEU A 23 12.88 -19.37 11.24
C LEU A 23 11.94 -19.97 12.29
N ASP A 24 11.08 -20.90 11.88
CA ASP A 24 10.16 -21.64 12.76
C ASP A 24 10.94 -22.46 13.81
N GLN A 25 11.99 -23.16 13.38
CA GLN A 25 12.86 -23.91 14.30
C GLN A 25 13.58 -22.99 15.29
N ALA A 26 14.13 -21.86 14.82
CA ALA A 26 14.82 -20.89 15.66
C ALA A 26 13.91 -20.22 16.71
N LEU A 27 12.61 -20.08 16.43
CA LEU A 27 11.65 -19.55 17.38
C LEU A 27 11.09 -20.62 18.33
N SER A 28 10.99 -21.87 17.85
CA SER A 28 10.50 -23.03 18.62
C SER A 28 11.38 -23.37 19.83
N GLN A 29 12.69 -23.10 19.77
CA GLN A 29 13.60 -23.37 20.89
C GLN A 29 13.23 -22.63 22.19
N TRP A 30 12.43 -21.56 22.07
CA TRP A 30 11.97 -20.74 23.19
C TRP A 30 10.55 -21.10 23.66
N ASP A 31 9.90 -22.09 23.05
CA ASP A 31 8.54 -22.55 23.42
C ASP A 31 8.56 -23.72 24.41
N THR A 32 9.67 -24.43 24.56
CA THR A 32 9.70 -25.77 25.18
C THR A 32 10.07 -25.81 26.67
N ASP A 33 10.39 -24.69 27.32
CA ASP A 33 10.78 -24.65 28.74
C ASP A 33 9.68 -24.05 29.63
N PHE A 34 8.65 -24.85 29.93
CA PHE A 34 7.53 -24.49 30.82
C PHE A 34 7.96 -24.12 32.25
N ASN A 35 9.17 -24.51 32.66
CA ASN A 35 9.73 -24.21 33.99
C ASN A 35 10.49 -22.88 34.05
N LYS A 36 10.63 -22.16 32.93
CA LYS A 36 11.30 -20.84 32.86
C LYS A 36 10.28 -19.73 32.69
N ALA A 37 10.65 -18.53 33.15
CA ALA A 37 9.85 -17.33 32.94
C ALA A 37 9.54 -17.12 31.44
N PRO A 38 8.33 -16.61 31.09
CA PRO A 38 7.93 -16.42 29.71
C PRO A 38 8.91 -15.52 28.96
N VAL A 39 9.35 -15.96 27.77
CA VAL A 39 10.32 -15.23 26.95
C VAL A 39 9.62 -14.24 26.04
N THR A 40 9.99 -12.96 26.13
CA THR A 40 9.50 -11.94 25.19
C THR A 40 10.27 -12.02 23.88
N LYS A 41 9.59 -12.42 22.81
CA LYS A 41 10.21 -12.56 21.48
C LYS A 41 9.98 -11.32 20.63
N ILE A 42 11.06 -10.75 20.10
CA ILE A 42 11.04 -9.62 19.16
C ILE A 42 11.81 -10.02 17.91
N ALA A 43 11.20 -9.88 16.74
CA ALA A 43 11.84 -10.16 15.45
C ALA A 43 12.17 -8.87 14.70
N PHE A 44 13.21 -8.93 13.88
CA PHE A 44 13.64 -7.82 13.02
C PHE A 44 13.71 -8.27 11.57
N GLY A 45 13.26 -7.41 10.66
CA GLY A 45 13.35 -7.67 9.23
C GLY A 45 13.32 -6.40 8.41
N HIS A 46 13.64 -6.52 7.12
CA HIS A 46 13.64 -5.36 6.24
C HIS A 46 12.24 -5.01 5.76
N PHE A 47 11.51 -6.00 5.24
CA PHE A 47 10.22 -5.79 4.58
C PHE A 47 9.06 -5.89 5.58
N PRO A 48 8.08 -4.99 5.52
CA PRO A 48 6.82 -5.19 6.21
C PRO A 48 6.06 -6.37 5.60
N MET A 49 5.09 -6.90 6.33
CA MET A 49 4.28 -8.04 5.94
C MET A 49 3.45 -7.76 4.69
N SER A 50 2.99 -6.53 4.49
CA SER A 50 2.28 -6.13 3.25
C SER A 50 3.19 -6.12 2.01
N PHE A 51 4.52 -6.13 2.22
CA PHE A 51 5.56 -6.20 1.20
C PHE A 51 6.42 -7.46 1.34
N SER A 52 5.84 -8.55 1.87
CA SER A 52 6.48 -9.86 1.90
C SER A 52 5.63 -10.84 1.08
N ALA A 53 6.24 -11.47 0.08
CA ALA A 53 5.56 -12.45 -0.77
C ALA A 53 5.40 -13.80 -0.05
N PHE A 54 4.51 -14.64 -0.58
CA PHE A 54 4.40 -16.03 -0.15
C PHE A 54 5.54 -16.85 -0.72
N THR A 55 5.90 -17.92 -0.01
CA THR A 55 6.84 -18.93 -0.53
C THR A 55 6.20 -19.78 -1.64
N GLU A 56 6.98 -20.67 -2.25
CA GLU A 56 6.49 -21.60 -3.28
C GLU A 56 5.39 -22.51 -2.74
N SER A 57 5.46 -22.93 -1.47
CA SER A 57 4.40 -23.69 -0.80
C SER A 57 3.19 -22.85 -0.33
N GLY A 58 3.18 -21.54 -0.58
CA GLY A 58 2.11 -20.64 -0.19
C GLY A 58 2.12 -20.22 1.29
N LYS A 59 3.24 -20.43 2.00
CA LYS A 59 3.39 -20.03 3.40
C LYS A 59 3.89 -18.60 3.52
N SER A 60 3.59 -17.95 4.64
CA SER A 60 4.04 -16.60 4.93
C SER A 60 4.85 -16.49 6.23
N ILE A 61 5.75 -15.51 6.30
CA ILE A 61 6.46 -15.17 7.55
C ILE A 61 5.46 -14.83 8.67
N LYS A 62 4.35 -14.17 8.31
CA LYS A 62 3.25 -13.85 9.22
C LYS A 62 2.75 -15.09 9.97
N ASP A 63 2.62 -16.23 9.30
CA ASP A 63 2.09 -17.46 9.91
C ASP A 63 3.03 -18.02 10.97
N VAL A 64 4.34 -17.95 10.73
CA VAL A 64 5.37 -18.35 11.69
C VAL A 64 5.36 -17.41 12.90
N PHE A 65 5.28 -16.09 12.68
CA PHE A 65 5.24 -15.11 13.77
C PHE A 65 3.97 -15.21 14.63
N LEU A 66 2.82 -15.52 14.03
CA LEU A 66 1.59 -15.82 14.77
C LEU A 66 1.72 -17.08 15.61
N LYS A 67 2.22 -18.17 15.01
CA LYS A 67 2.44 -19.46 15.70
C LYS A 67 3.28 -19.28 16.96
N HIS A 68 4.34 -18.48 16.91
CA HIS A 68 5.22 -18.20 18.05
C HIS A 68 4.82 -16.99 18.91
N SER A 69 3.71 -16.32 18.59
CA SER A 69 3.13 -15.18 19.33
C SER A 69 4.15 -14.12 19.75
N LEU A 70 4.86 -13.58 18.76
CA LEU A 70 5.84 -12.53 18.99
C LEU A 70 5.22 -11.32 19.70
N ALA A 71 5.99 -10.66 20.56
CA ALA A 71 5.56 -9.39 21.13
C ALA A 71 5.53 -8.29 20.06
N ALA A 72 6.58 -8.22 19.24
CA ALA A 72 6.65 -7.30 18.11
C ALA A 72 7.56 -7.80 16.98
N TYR A 73 7.23 -7.41 15.76
CA TYR A 73 8.06 -7.46 14.56
C TYR A 73 8.42 -6.04 14.15
N LEU A 74 9.71 -5.75 14.15
CA LEU A 74 10.27 -4.46 13.77
C LEU A 74 10.74 -4.52 12.32
N CYS A 75 10.11 -3.72 11.47
CA CYS A 75 10.36 -3.70 10.03
C CYS A 75 10.76 -2.32 9.51
N GLY A 76 11.18 -2.25 8.25
CA GLY A 76 11.57 -1.01 7.57
C GLY A 76 11.00 -0.92 6.16
N HIS A 77 11.87 -0.63 5.19
CA HIS A 77 11.58 -0.52 3.75
C HIS A 77 10.77 0.71 3.31
N LEU A 78 9.69 1.06 4.02
CA LEU A 78 8.78 2.13 3.62
C LEU A 78 9.28 3.54 3.97
N HIS A 79 10.20 3.61 4.94
CA HIS A 79 10.75 4.85 5.48
C HIS A 79 9.64 5.75 6.07
N THR A 80 10.02 6.92 6.59
CA THR A 80 9.05 7.84 7.21
C THR A 80 8.05 8.52 6.26
N ARG A 81 8.08 8.21 4.96
CA ARG A 81 7.30 8.92 3.93
C ARG A 81 5.79 8.74 4.09
N PHE A 82 5.35 7.60 4.63
CA PHE A 82 3.93 7.24 4.74
C PHE A 82 3.34 7.46 6.13
N GLY A 83 4.10 8.07 7.04
CA GLY A 83 3.64 8.48 8.38
C GLY A 83 4.29 7.69 9.52
N LYS A 84 4.05 8.15 10.75
CA LYS A 84 4.53 7.49 11.99
C LYS A 84 3.61 6.35 12.46
N ASN A 85 2.49 6.12 11.76
CA ASN A 85 1.45 5.15 12.10
C ASN A 85 1.48 3.91 11.21
N LEU A 86 2.61 3.61 10.57
CA LEU A 86 2.82 2.36 9.84
C LEU A 86 2.99 1.21 10.84
N LYS A 87 1.86 0.82 11.42
CA LYS A 87 1.77 -0.16 12.47
C LYS A 87 0.57 -1.02 12.16
N ARG A 88 0.65 -2.30 12.51
CA ARG A 88 -0.40 -3.26 12.21
C ARG A 88 -0.42 -4.32 13.28
N TYR A 89 -1.60 -4.70 13.71
CA TYR A 89 -1.78 -5.75 14.69
C TYR A 89 -2.35 -6.98 14.02
N TYR A 90 -1.67 -8.09 14.25
CA TYR A 90 -2.06 -9.40 13.77
C TYR A 90 -2.56 -10.24 14.92
N HIS A 91 -3.67 -10.92 14.68
CA HIS A 91 -4.24 -11.88 15.61
C HIS A 91 -4.90 -12.99 14.79
N ARG A 92 -4.72 -14.25 15.20
CA ARG A 92 -5.41 -15.38 14.59
C ARG A 92 -6.71 -15.63 15.34
N THR A 93 -7.83 -15.34 14.69
CA THR A 93 -9.16 -15.73 15.19
C THR A 93 -9.39 -17.21 14.93
N VAL A 94 -10.13 -17.88 15.83
CA VAL A 94 -10.53 -19.30 15.67
C VAL A 94 -11.41 -19.51 14.42
N GLN A 95 -12.04 -18.43 13.93
CA GLN A 95 -12.86 -18.43 12.72
C GLN A 95 -11.98 -18.19 11.49
N GLU A 96 -12.19 -18.97 10.42
CA GLU A 96 -11.44 -18.81 9.18
C GLU A 96 -11.51 -17.35 8.68
N PRO A 97 -10.37 -16.77 8.26
CA PRO A 97 -10.33 -15.39 7.81
C PRO A 97 -11.29 -15.21 6.63
N SER A 98 -12.11 -14.17 6.70
CA SER A 98 -13.01 -13.84 5.60
C SER A 98 -12.22 -13.58 4.31
N LEU A 99 -12.84 -13.84 3.15
CA LEU A 99 -12.19 -13.65 1.85
C LEU A 99 -11.70 -12.20 1.66
N SER A 100 -12.34 -11.21 2.30
CA SER A 100 -11.89 -9.81 2.31
C SER A 100 -10.62 -9.61 3.13
N GLU A 101 -10.45 -10.28 4.28
CA GLU A 101 -9.25 -10.19 5.13
C GLU A 101 -7.99 -10.73 4.45
N HIS A 102 -8.16 -11.60 3.46
CA HIS A 102 -7.06 -12.07 2.62
C HIS A 102 -6.46 -10.94 1.75
N TYR A 103 -7.28 -9.98 1.31
CA TYR A 103 -6.87 -8.90 0.42
C TYR A 103 -6.67 -7.56 1.13
N TYR A 104 -7.50 -7.28 2.14
CA TYR A 104 -7.58 -5.99 2.80
C TYR A 104 -7.76 -6.17 4.29
N GLN A 105 -7.05 -5.35 5.06
CA GLN A 105 -7.44 -5.04 6.42
C GLN A 105 -7.97 -3.60 6.39
N PHE A 106 -9.08 -3.29 7.05
CA PHE A 106 -9.60 -1.90 7.04
C PHE A 106 -9.14 -1.09 8.24
N ASN A 107 -8.76 -1.76 9.32
CA ASN A 107 -8.33 -1.15 10.58
C ASN A 107 -6.97 -1.68 11.00
N MET A 108 -6.34 -0.97 11.91
CA MET A 108 -5.02 -1.35 12.40
C MET A 108 -5.01 -2.69 13.15
N HIS A 109 -6.14 -3.08 13.76
CA HIS A 109 -6.36 -4.39 14.37
C HIS A 109 -7.07 -5.36 13.42
N GLN A 110 -6.54 -6.58 13.29
CA GLN A 110 -7.20 -7.68 12.59
C GLN A 110 -8.15 -8.40 13.56
N GLY A 111 -9.42 -8.54 13.18
CA GLY A 111 -10.42 -9.29 13.94
C GLY A 111 -11.26 -8.47 14.92
N TYR A 112 -12.49 -8.93 15.16
CA TYR A 112 -13.32 -8.47 16.27
C TYR A 112 -12.71 -9.01 17.56
N ALA A 113 -12.45 -8.16 18.54
CA ALA A 113 -12.11 -8.60 19.88
C ALA A 113 -13.23 -9.54 20.36
N ILE A 114 -12.92 -10.84 20.42
CA ILE A 114 -13.84 -11.83 20.98
C ILE A 114 -13.91 -11.51 22.47
N GLN A 115 -14.93 -10.78 22.88
CA GLN A 115 -15.38 -10.76 24.27
C GLN A 115 -15.89 -12.16 24.60
N SER A 116 -14.98 -13.10 24.89
CA SER A 116 -15.37 -14.32 25.58
C SER A 116 -15.66 -13.92 27.02
N ASN A 117 -16.94 -13.81 27.38
CA ASN A 117 -17.39 -13.68 28.76
C ASN A 117 -17.14 -14.95 29.61
N LYS A 118 -16.45 -15.96 29.06
CA LYS A 118 -15.99 -17.16 29.76
C LYS A 118 -14.54 -17.46 29.38
N GLU A 119 -13.60 -16.68 29.90
CA GLU A 119 -12.18 -17.01 29.83
C GLU A 119 -11.82 -17.88 31.03
N ASN A 120 -11.61 -19.17 30.80
CA ASN A 120 -11.06 -20.06 31.83
C ASN A 120 -9.63 -19.62 32.13
N CYS A 121 -9.31 -19.30 33.38
CA CYS A 121 -7.95 -19.10 33.84
C CYS A 121 -7.16 -20.41 34.00
N SER A 122 -7.57 -21.49 33.31
CA SER A 122 -6.81 -22.74 33.27
C SER A 122 -5.61 -22.59 32.32
N GLU A 123 -4.51 -23.27 32.62
CA GLU A 123 -3.30 -23.30 31.80
C GLU A 123 -3.56 -23.87 30.38
N GLU A 124 -4.62 -24.67 30.22
CA GLU A 124 -5.06 -25.27 28.95
C GLU A 124 -5.87 -24.32 28.05
N ALA A 125 -6.20 -23.10 28.49
CA ALA A 125 -6.96 -22.18 27.65
C ALA A 125 -6.11 -21.65 26.48
N ALA A 126 -6.63 -21.84 25.27
CA ALA A 126 -5.99 -21.62 23.97
C ALA A 126 -5.03 -20.42 23.94
N HIS A 127 -3.79 -20.69 23.53
CA HIS A 127 -2.77 -19.68 23.30
C HIS A 127 -3.24 -18.68 22.24
N ILE A 128 -3.28 -17.40 22.60
CA ILE A 128 -3.69 -16.33 21.71
C ILE A 128 -2.54 -16.03 20.77
N GLU A 129 -2.66 -16.47 19.52
CA GLU A 129 -1.69 -16.15 18.48
C GLU A 129 -1.84 -14.70 18.02
N GLU A 130 -0.85 -13.88 18.32
CA GLU A 130 -0.86 -12.45 18.02
C GLU A 130 0.55 -11.87 17.92
N PHE A 131 0.69 -10.76 17.20
CA PHE A 131 1.89 -9.92 17.26
C PHE A 131 1.63 -8.51 16.73
N TRP A 132 2.44 -7.56 17.18
CA TRP A 132 2.51 -6.22 16.59
C TRP A 132 3.54 -6.15 15.47
N GLU A 133 3.19 -5.58 14.33
CA GLU A 133 4.14 -5.10 13.33
C GLU A 133 4.31 -3.59 13.48
N TRP A 134 5.55 -3.13 13.62
CA TRP A 134 5.87 -1.71 13.65
C TRP A 134 6.96 -1.36 12.63
N GLU A 135 6.60 -0.56 11.63
CA GLU A 135 7.59 0.02 10.72
C GLU A 135 8.39 1.11 11.45
N MET A 136 9.67 1.15 11.09
CA MET A 136 10.66 2.06 11.64
C MET A 136 11.06 3.11 10.61
N GLY A 137 11.06 4.36 11.06
CA GLY A 137 11.57 5.48 10.28
C GLY A 137 13.05 5.36 9.92
N ASP A 138 13.49 6.17 8.97
CA ASP A 138 14.81 6.05 8.37
C ASP A 138 15.86 6.98 9.00
N TRP A 139 16.93 6.40 9.53
CA TRP A 139 18.00 7.21 10.12
C TRP A 139 18.67 8.16 9.11
N ARG A 140 18.86 7.73 7.85
CA ARG A 140 19.69 8.46 6.88
C ARG A 140 19.06 9.77 6.42
N LYS A 141 17.77 9.80 6.03
CA LYS A 141 17.12 11.01 5.50
C LYS A 141 16.19 11.65 6.52
N SER A 142 15.41 10.86 7.25
CA SER A 142 14.47 11.42 8.24
C SER A 142 15.06 11.58 9.62
N ARG A 143 16.25 11.04 9.89
CA ARG A 143 16.91 11.09 11.20
C ARG A 143 15.96 10.65 12.31
N SER A 144 15.21 9.59 12.04
CA SER A 144 14.26 9.03 13.00
C SER A 144 14.88 7.84 13.72
N MET A 145 14.62 7.74 15.02
CA MET A 145 15.12 6.67 15.89
C MET A 145 14.00 6.21 16.81
N ARG A 146 13.91 4.90 17.04
CA ARG A 146 13.03 4.31 18.05
C ARG A 146 13.89 3.78 19.20
N ILE A 147 13.47 4.07 20.43
CA ILE A 147 13.98 3.39 21.62
C ILE A 147 12.87 2.46 22.11
N LEU A 148 13.20 1.19 22.26
CA LEU A 148 12.29 0.15 22.74
C LEU A 148 12.73 -0.30 24.13
N ALA A 149 11.76 -0.55 25.01
CA ALA A 149 11.98 -1.14 26.32
C ALA A 149 11.10 -2.39 26.49
N VAL A 150 11.65 -3.39 27.18
CA VAL A 150 10.96 -4.58 27.64
C VAL A 150 10.93 -4.52 29.16
N ASP A 151 9.74 -4.51 29.73
CA ASP A 151 9.50 -4.31 31.17
C ASP A 151 8.45 -5.32 31.63
N ASP A 152 8.84 -6.35 32.38
CA ASP A 152 7.99 -7.48 32.77
C ASP A 152 7.17 -8.05 31.60
N GLY A 153 7.81 -8.32 30.46
CA GLY A 153 7.14 -8.85 29.28
C GLY A 153 6.34 -7.85 28.45
N TYR A 154 6.08 -6.65 28.97
CA TYR A 154 5.48 -5.56 28.21
C TYR A 154 6.52 -4.89 27.32
N VAL A 155 6.15 -4.65 26.06
CA VAL A 155 7.01 -3.97 25.09
C VAL A 155 6.48 -2.57 24.84
N SER A 156 7.29 -1.57 25.14
CA SER A 156 6.98 -0.16 24.92
C SER A 156 8.05 0.52 24.06
N TYR A 157 7.70 1.62 23.39
CA TYR A 157 8.68 2.38 22.63
C TYR A 157 8.37 3.87 22.59
N THR A 158 9.39 4.66 22.23
CA THR A 158 9.27 6.09 21.91
C THR A 158 10.01 6.40 20.63
N ASP A 159 9.38 7.19 19.75
CA ASP A 159 9.95 7.60 18.48
C ASP A 159 10.50 9.03 18.57
N ILE A 160 11.75 9.19 18.17
CA ILE A 160 12.51 10.45 18.17
C ILE A 160 12.70 10.90 16.72
N ASP A 161 12.35 12.16 16.43
CA ASP A 161 12.61 12.81 15.15
C ASP A 161 13.64 13.92 15.35
N PHE A 162 14.89 13.64 15.00
CA PHE A 162 16.00 14.58 15.17
C PHE A 162 15.96 15.76 14.18
N ARG A 163 15.04 15.79 13.21
CA ARG A 163 14.82 17.00 12.38
C ARG A 163 14.20 18.14 13.17
N LEU A 164 13.52 17.84 14.26
CA LEU A 164 12.98 18.84 15.20
C LEU A 164 14.06 19.41 16.13
N GLY A 165 15.32 18.97 15.99
CA GLY A 165 16.45 19.35 16.85
C GLY A 165 16.98 18.18 17.67
N SER A 166 18.17 18.36 18.25
CA SER A 166 18.72 17.42 19.23
C SER A 166 17.93 17.54 20.54
N LYS A 167 17.30 16.45 20.98
CA LYS A 167 16.70 16.41 22.31
C LYS A 167 17.79 16.16 23.37
N SER A 168 17.86 17.05 24.35
CA SER A 168 18.67 16.92 25.57
C SER A 168 18.16 15.78 26.46
N ILE A 169 16.82 15.62 26.50
CA ILE A 169 16.09 14.68 27.34
C ILE A 169 15.22 13.76 26.47
N ILE A 170 15.28 12.46 26.74
CA ILE A 170 14.45 11.43 26.11
C ILE A 170 13.69 10.70 27.20
N ILE A 171 12.36 10.63 27.05
CA ILE A 171 11.44 10.03 28.01
C ILE A 171 10.79 8.82 27.34
N LEU A 172 10.97 7.65 27.95
CA LEU A 172 10.37 6.38 27.52
C LEU A 172 9.56 5.81 28.68
N PRO A 173 8.24 6.07 28.72
CA PRO A 173 7.41 5.47 29.74
C PRO A 173 7.19 3.98 29.43
N THR A 174 7.48 3.12 30.40
CA THR A 174 7.48 1.66 30.22
C THR A 174 6.17 1.03 30.66
N PHE A 175 5.56 1.54 31.74
CA PHE A 175 4.26 1.09 32.23
C PHE A 175 3.48 2.27 32.86
N PRO A 176 2.16 2.40 32.66
CA PRO A 176 1.29 1.57 31.80
C PRO A 176 1.54 1.83 30.31
N ILE A 177 1.37 0.81 29.47
CA ILE A 177 1.65 0.87 28.02
C ILE A 177 0.57 1.63 27.22
N ASP A 178 0.93 2.08 26.01
CA ASP A 178 0.00 2.77 25.11
C ASP A 178 -1.11 1.82 24.60
N SER A 179 -2.36 2.11 24.97
CA SER A 179 -3.51 1.28 24.62
C SER A 179 -3.81 1.23 23.12
N ARG A 180 -3.25 2.14 22.32
CA ARG A 180 -3.47 2.19 20.86
C ARG A 180 -2.60 1.20 20.10
N PHE A 181 -1.33 1.08 20.50
CA PHE A 181 -0.27 0.58 19.61
C PHE A 181 0.68 -0.44 20.25
N MET A 182 0.60 -0.63 21.56
CA MET A 182 1.50 -1.51 22.32
C MET A 182 0.71 -2.58 23.08
N GLN A 183 -0.58 -2.34 23.33
CA GLN A 183 -1.46 -3.26 24.02
C GLN A 183 -1.70 -4.54 23.21
N ARG A 184 -1.63 -5.67 23.90
CA ARG A 184 -1.87 -7.01 23.37
C ARG A 184 -3.22 -7.55 23.87
N SER A 185 -3.89 -8.39 23.08
CA SER A 185 -5.21 -8.94 23.44
C SER A 185 -5.13 -9.82 24.69
N PHE A 186 -4.03 -10.55 24.85
CA PHE A 186 -3.80 -11.40 26.02
C PHE A 186 -3.73 -10.63 27.34
N ALA A 187 -3.40 -9.34 27.31
CA ALA A 187 -3.25 -8.53 28.52
C ALA A 187 -4.54 -8.39 29.36
N SER A 188 -5.73 -8.46 28.73
CA SER A 188 -7.00 -8.49 29.46
C SER A 188 -7.15 -9.79 30.26
N ARG A 189 -6.68 -10.92 29.71
CA ARG A 189 -6.65 -12.21 30.40
C ARG A 189 -5.61 -12.19 31.52
N ASP A 190 -4.41 -11.67 31.27
CA ASP A 190 -3.37 -11.51 32.31
C ASP A 190 -3.87 -10.69 33.50
N PHE A 191 -4.56 -9.59 33.21
CA PHE A 191 -5.12 -8.72 34.22
C PHE A 191 -6.17 -9.46 35.09
N LYS A 192 -7.12 -10.17 34.46
CA LYS A 192 -8.17 -10.90 35.19
C LYS A 192 -7.66 -12.13 35.95
N CYS A 193 -6.71 -12.86 35.37
CA CYS A 193 -6.18 -14.09 35.94
C CYS A 193 -4.96 -13.84 36.86
N HIS A 194 -4.52 -12.58 37.02
CA HIS A 194 -3.35 -12.19 37.83
C HIS A 194 -2.09 -13.02 37.53
N ILE A 195 -1.87 -13.35 36.25
CA ILE A 195 -0.76 -14.20 35.79
C ILE A 195 0.58 -13.52 36.10
N MET A 196 0.64 -12.20 35.89
CA MET A 196 1.72 -11.36 36.37
C MET A 196 1.32 -10.84 37.74
N GLY A 197 2.09 -11.15 38.79
CA GLY A 197 1.74 -10.80 40.17
C GLY A 197 1.33 -9.33 40.34
N ALA A 198 0.46 -9.05 41.32
CA ALA A 198 -0.15 -7.73 41.55
C ALA A 198 0.87 -6.56 41.58
N SER A 199 2.10 -6.83 42.01
CA SER A 199 3.23 -5.88 42.04
C SER A 199 3.54 -5.21 40.71
N THR A 200 3.21 -5.85 39.58
CA THR A 200 3.43 -5.32 38.23
C THR A 200 2.59 -4.06 37.95
N PHE A 201 1.39 -4.00 38.54
CA PHE A 201 0.44 -2.91 38.34
C PHE A 201 0.61 -1.78 39.37
N ASP A 202 1.35 -2.03 40.46
CA ASP A 202 1.42 -1.13 41.61
C ASP A 202 2.24 0.14 41.37
N THR A 203 3.03 0.19 40.30
CA THR A 203 3.88 1.35 39.98
C THR A 203 3.74 1.82 38.54
N VAL A 204 3.75 3.13 38.35
CA VAL A 204 4.02 3.77 37.05
C VAL A 204 5.52 3.88 36.88
N ARG A 205 6.02 3.52 35.69
CA ARG A 205 7.44 3.24 35.44
C ARG A 205 7.93 3.92 34.18
N THR A 206 9.12 4.52 34.24
CA THR A 206 9.67 5.27 33.10
C THR A 206 11.18 5.30 33.10
N LEU A 207 11.76 5.21 31.90
CA LEU A 207 13.17 5.46 31.65
C LEU A 207 13.36 6.89 31.16
N VAL A 208 14.29 7.60 31.79
CA VAL A 208 14.69 8.94 31.39
C VAL A 208 16.17 8.94 31.05
N PHE A 209 16.49 9.42 29.85
CA PHE A 209 17.85 9.63 29.38
C PHE A 209 18.07 11.13 29.22
N SER A 210 19.09 11.67 29.88
CA SER A 210 19.45 13.08 29.75
C SER A 210 20.96 13.24 29.63
N LYS A 211 21.38 14.30 28.94
CA LYS A 211 22.79 14.72 28.91
C LYS A 211 23.22 15.32 30.26
N TYR A 212 22.28 15.93 30.98
CA TYR A 212 22.51 16.60 32.25
C TYR A 212 21.79 15.86 33.38
N GLU A 213 22.20 16.15 34.62
CA GLU A 213 21.55 15.57 35.80
C GLU A 213 20.08 15.99 35.88
N ILE A 214 19.22 15.04 36.25
CA ILE A 214 17.78 15.23 36.33
C ILE A 214 17.45 15.73 37.74
N VAL A 215 16.73 16.84 37.83
CA VAL A 215 16.30 17.45 39.10
C VAL A 215 14.97 16.84 39.54
N SER A 216 13.99 16.77 38.64
CA SER A 216 12.68 16.23 38.96
C SER A 216 12.06 15.49 37.78
N VAL A 217 11.25 14.49 38.11
CA VAL A 217 10.41 13.75 37.18
C VAL A 217 9.03 13.66 37.80
N SER A 218 8.01 14.11 37.09
CA SER A 218 6.62 14.00 37.54
C SER A 218 5.78 13.26 36.51
N VAL A 219 4.75 12.58 37.00
CA VAL A 219 3.72 11.96 36.18
C VAL A 219 2.42 12.72 36.35
N LYS A 220 1.72 12.92 35.23
CA LYS A 220 0.37 13.44 35.20
C LYS A 220 -0.54 12.46 34.48
N ILE A 221 -1.71 12.21 35.06
CA ILE A 221 -2.78 11.42 34.44
C ILE A 221 -3.99 12.33 34.25
N TYR A 222 -4.52 12.30 33.04
CA TYR A 222 -5.69 13.08 32.64
C TYR A 222 -6.90 12.17 32.42
N ASP A 223 -8.08 12.60 32.86
CA ASP A 223 -9.37 12.01 32.49
C ASP A 223 -9.98 12.79 31.33
N SER A 224 -10.42 12.07 30.29
CA SER A 224 -11.07 12.65 29.11
C SER A 224 -12.61 12.60 29.16
N ARG A 225 -13.20 11.95 30.18
CA ARG A 225 -14.65 11.82 30.35
C ARG A 225 -15.42 13.16 30.33
N PRO A 226 -14.92 14.26 30.91
CA PRO A 226 -15.59 15.57 30.85
C PRO A 226 -15.62 16.21 29.45
N GLY A 227 -14.92 15.63 28.46
CA GLY A 227 -14.69 16.24 27.14
C GLY A 227 -13.49 17.20 27.10
N THR A 228 -12.96 17.57 28.27
CA THR A 228 -11.68 18.26 28.47
C THR A 228 -10.71 17.33 29.21
N LEU A 229 -9.41 17.49 28.98
CA LEU A 229 -8.38 16.73 29.70
C LEU A 229 -8.15 17.35 31.08
N GLU A 230 -8.74 16.74 32.11
CA GLU A 230 -8.58 17.18 33.50
C GLU A 230 -7.58 16.32 34.24
N VAL A 231 -6.64 16.94 34.95
CA VAL A 231 -5.63 16.22 35.74
C VAL A 231 -6.31 15.56 36.95
N VAL A 232 -6.23 14.23 37.02
CA VAL A 232 -6.78 13.42 38.11
C VAL A 232 -5.70 12.78 38.98
N PHE A 233 -4.44 12.79 38.52
CA PHE A 233 -3.27 12.36 39.28
C PHE A 233 -2.08 13.20 38.88
N ASP A 234 -1.35 13.72 39.87
CA ASP A 234 -0.10 14.44 39.71
C ASP A 234 0.81 14.04 40.87
N SER A 235 1.97 13.46 40.56
CA SER A 235 2.92 13.02 41.59
C SER A 235 4.35 13.02 41.05
N GLU A 236 5.29 13.33 41.94
CA GLU A 236 6.71 13.17 41.68
C GLU A 236 7.10 11.69 41.68
N MET A 237 8.01 11.32 40.77
CA MET A 237 8.54 9.96 40.61
C MET A 237 9.92 9.86 41.27
N LYS A 238 10.18 8.74 41.95
CA LYS A 238 11.46 8.48 42.61
C LYS A 238 12.39 7.70 41.70
N ARG A 239 13.64 8.11 41.65
CA ARG A 239 14.71 7.38 40.97
C ARG A 239 14.97 6.05 41.67
N VAL A 240 15.21 5.00 40.88
CA VAL A 240 15.71 3.72 41.35
C VAL A 240 17.24 3.80 41.44
N ASP A 241 17.80 3.50 42.61
CA ASP A 241 19.24 3.47 42.82
C ASP A 241 19.83 2.22 42.14
N SER A 242 20.52 2.42 41.02
CA SER A 242 21.33 1.39 40.37
C SER A 242 22.76 1.89 40.17
N ASN A 243 23.73 1.06 40.55
CA ASN A 243 25.16 1.37 40.42
C ASN A 243 25.67 1.27 38.97
N GLU A 244 24.83 0.74 38.07
CA GLU A 244 25.16 0.56 36.66
C GLU A 244 24.14 1.30 35.79
N THR A 245 24.66 2.03 34.79
CA THR A 245 23.99 2.66 33.62
C THR A 245 23.81 4.19 33.60
N ARG A 246 23.80 4.72 32.36
CA ARG A 246 23.67 6.15 32.00
C ARG A 246 22.21 6.62 31.90
N GLY A 247 21.24 5.74 32.12
CA GLY A 247 19.80 6.04 32.11
C GLY A 247 19.19 5.69 33.46
N HIS A 248 18.25 6.49 33.92
CA HIS A 248 17.64 6.29 35.24
C HIS A 248 16.19 5.85 35.10
N MET A 249 15.83 4.82 35.85
CA MET A 249 14.44 4.38 36.00
C MET A 249 13.80 5.20 37.11
N TYR A 250 12.60 5.69 36.84
CA TYR A 250 11.77 6.42 37.79
C TYR A 250 10.47 5.66 38.01
N LEU A 251 10.06 5.58 39.27
CA LEU A 251 8.89 4.84 39.72
C LEU A 251 8.02 5.73 40.60
N VAL A 252 6.71 5.54 40.53
CA VAL A 252 5.77 6.08 41.53
C VAL A 252 4.66 5.07 41.82
N PRO A 253 4.36 4.79 43.10
CA PRO A 253 3.24 3.95 43.45
C PRO A 253 1.92 4.68 43.17
N TRP A 254 0.91 3.93 42.75
CA TRP A 254 -0.42 4.48 42.45
C TRP A 254 -1.52 3.45 42.74
N ASN A 255 -2.75 3.93 42.91
CA ASN A 255 -3.92 3.05 43.05
C ASN A 255 -4.47 2.71 41.65
N TRP A 256 -3.86 1.72 40.99
CA TRP A 256 -4.23 1.32 39.62
C TRP A 256 -5.72 0.92 39.47
N LYS A 257 -6.36 0.42 40.53
CA LYS A 257 -7.80 0.07 40.54
C LYS A 257 -8.70 1.27 40.29
N ALA A 258 -8.26 2.49 40.65
CA ALA A 258 -9.01 3.71 40.36
C ALA A 258 -9.04 4.05 38.86
N PHE A 259 -8.10 3.48 38.09
CA PHE A 259 -7.94 3.72 36.66
C PHE A 259 -8.45 2.55 35.80
N GLU A 260 -9.18 1.60 36.40
CA GLU A 260 -9.89 0.56 35.68
C GLU A 260 -11.15 1.14 35.01
N ASP A 261 -11.24 1.05 33.67
CA ASP A 261 -12.40 1.52 32.91
C ASP A 261 -12.58 0.70 31.62
N PRO A 262 -13.81 0.40 31.19
CA PRO A 262 -14.05 -0.30 29.91
C PRO A 262 -13.63 0.50 28.66
N SER A 263 -13.44 1.83 28.78
CA SER A 263 -12.96 2.70 27.72
C SER A 263 -11.42 2.81 27.75
N PRO A 264 -10.71 2.19 26.79
CA PRO A 264 -9.24 2.14 26.79
C PRO A 264 -8.55 3.48 26.48
N ASN A 265 -9.33 4.51 26.17
CA ASN A 265 -8.88 5.86 25.83
C ASN A 265 -9.39 6.91 26.81
N ARG A 266 -9.94 6.51 27.97
CA ARG A 266 -10.41 7.44 29.00
C ARG A 266 -9.24 8.17 29.66
N TYR A 267 -8.27 7.42 30.16
CA TYR A 267 -7.14 7.97 30.91
C TYR A 267 -5.90 8.12 30.03
N TRP A 268 -5.20 9.25 30.20
CA TRP A 268 -4.02 9.61 29.42
C TRP A 268 -2.84 9.91 30.33
N LEU A 269 -1.68 9.34 30.01
CA LEU A 269 -0.43 9.48 30.73
C LEU A 269 0.46 10.52 30.05
N GLN A 270 1.05 11.40 30.84
CA GLN A 270 2.14 12.28 30.44
C GLN A 270 3.20 12.35 31.54
N ILE A 271 4.45 12.47 31.14
CA ILE A 271 5.59 12.59 32.05
C ILE A 271 6.34 13.84 31.74
N GLU A 272 6.67 14.58 32.77
CA GLU A 272 7.41 15.83 32.70
C GLU A 272 8.74 15.64 33.43
N VAL A 273 9.81 16.11 32.81
CA VAL A 273 11.17 16.01 33.34
C VAL A 273 11.80 17.38 33.31
N MET A 274 12.48 17.74 34.40
CA MET A 274 13.30 18.93 34.51
C MET A 274 14.74 18.53 34.80
N ASP A 275 15.68 19.08 34.04
CA ASP A 275 17.11 18.90 34.30
C ASP A 275 17.69 20.06 35.14
N ILE A 276 18.96 19.91 35.54
CA ILE A 276 19.70 20.90 36.35
C ILE A 276 19.93 22.23 35.62
N THR A 277 19.81 22.25 34.29
CA THR A 277 19.90 23.48 33.50
C THR A 277 18.58 24.26 33.49
N GLY A 278 17.51 23.67 34.03
CA GLY A 278 16.15 24.20 33.99
C GLY A 278 15.41 23.88 32.69
N ASP A 279 15.97 23.02 31.83
CA ASP A 279 15.31 22.57 30.61
C ASP A 279 14.21 21.56 30.99
N THR A 280 13.00 21.80 30.48
CA THR A 280 11.84 20.96 30.74
C THR A 280 11.42 20.22 29.48
N SER A 281 11.30 18.91 29.57
CA SER A 281 10.81 18.07 28.47
C SER A 281 9.60 17.27 28.91
N VAL A 282 8.64 17.12 28.00
CA VAL A 282 7.42 16.34 28.23
C VAL A 282 7.35 15.15 27.27
N SER A 283 6.84 14.03 27.77
CA SER A 283 6.53 12.87 26.95
C SER A 283 5.34 13.15 26.03
N GLN A 284 5.19 12.32 24.99
CA GLN A 284 3.94 12.31 24.23
C GLN A 284 2.80 11.90 25.16
N LEU A 285 1.67 12.62 25.06
CA LEU A 285 0.43 12.26 25.73
C LEU A 285 -0.10 10.96 25.11
N ARG A 286 -0.27 9.92 25.92
CA ARG A 286 -0.70 8.59 25.46
C ARG A 286 -1.83 8.01 26.29
N PRO A 287 -2.86 7.41 25.69
CA PRO A 287 -3.90 6.72 26.43
C PRO A 287 -3.37 5.38 26.93
N PHE A 288 -3.91 4.91 28.04
CA PHE A 288 -3.59 3.58 28.57
C PHE A 288 -4.83 2.90 29.12
N SER A 289 -4.77 1.58 29.23
CA SER A 289 -5.82 0.75 29.82
C SER A 289 -5.17 -0.27 30.76
N VAL A 290 -5.44 -0.14 32.07
CA VAL A 290 -4.85 -1.06 33.06
C VAL A 290 -5.39 -2.47 32.91
N ASN A 291 -6.69 -2.59 32.58
CA ASN A 291 -7.39 -3.85 32.31
C ASN A 291 -7.08 -4.45 30.93
N GLY A 292 -6.12 -3.90 30.19
CA GLY A 292 -5.60 -4.50 28.97
C GLY A 292 -6.45 -4.33 27.71
N PHE A 293 -7.47 -3.46 27.71
CA PHE A 293 -8.23 -3.15 26.50
C PHE A 293 -7.44 -2.26 25.52
N SER A 294 -7.61 -2.54 24.23
CA SER A 294 -6.95 -1.79 23.15
C SER A 294 -7.88 -0.74 22.53
N THR A 295 -7.37 0.47 22.34
CA THR A 295 -8.08 1.56 21.66
C THR A 295 -8.06 1.33 20.15
N ARG A 296 -9.22 1.41 19.50
CA ARG A 296 -9.30 1.29 18.04
C ARG A 296 -8.74 2.53 17.37
N VAL A 297 -7.73 2.35 16.53
CA VAL A 297 -7.18 3.40 15.66
C VAL A 297 -7.47 3.07 14.20
N SER A 298 -8.06 4.04 13.50
CA SER A 298 -8.31 3.97 12.06
C SER A 298 -7.08 4.42 11.28
N TRP A 299 -6.82 3.78 10.15
CA TRP A 299 -5.78 4.23 9.23
C TRP A 299 -6.16 5.50 8.49
N THR A 300 -5.16 6.30 8.17
CA THR A 300 -5.29 7.28 7.08
C THR A 300 -5.32 6.56 5.73
N TRP A 301 -5.84 7.22 4.69
CA TRP A 301 -5.86 6.63 3.34
C TRP A 301 -4.46 6.19 2.87
N LYS A 302 -3.41 6.96 3.18
CA LYS A 302 -2.03 6.62 2.81
C LYS A 302 -1.56 5.36 3.53
N GLU A 303 -1.85 5.23 4.82
CA GLU A 303 -1.50 4.06 5.63
C GLU A 303 -2.26 2.81 5.13
N PHE A 304 -3.56 2.94 4.84
CA PHE A 304 -4.37 1.86 4.28
C PHE A 304 -3.83 1.37 2.94
N PHE A 305 -3.49 2.27 2.01
CA PHE A 305 -2.94 1.86 0.71
C PHE A 305 -1.61 1.11 0.82
N VAL A 306 -0.84 1.30 1.90
CA VAL A 306 0.51 0.74 2.03
C VAL A 306 0.55 -0.48 2.95
N MET A 307 -0.07 -0.42 4.12
CA MET A 307 -0.08 -1.51 5.11
C MET A 307 -1.38 -2.32 5.10
N GLY A 308 -2.47 -1.74 4.60
CA GLY A 308 -3.78 -2.35 4.61
C GLY A 308 -4.11 -3.25 3.45
N ILE A 309 -3.57 -2.93 2.28
CA ILE A 309 -3.72 -3.76 1.09
C ILE A 309 -2.61 -4.80 1.08
N GLN A 310 -3.00 -6.08 0.97
CA GLN A 310 -2.06 -7.17 0.73
C GLN A 310 -1.72 -7.22 -0.76
N TRP A 311 -0.80 -6.37 -1.18
CA TRP A 311 -0.47 -6.20 -2.59
C TRP A 311 -0.01 -7.49 -3.29
N ALA A 312 0.64 -8.40 -2.56
CA ALA A 312 1.02 -9.70 -3.09
C ALA A 312 -0.18 -10.55 -3.51
N SER A 313 -1.22 -10.62 -2.68
CA SER A 313 -2.47 -11.32 -3.00
C SER A 313 -3.31 -10.55 -4.04
N VAL A 314 -3.29 -9.22 -4.01
CA VAL A 314 -4.14 -8.37 -4.87
C VAL A 314 -3.62 -8.26 -6.30
N TYR A 315 -2.33 -8.48 -6.54
CA TYR A 315 -1.72 -8.28 -7.87
C TYR A 315 -2.43 -9.05 -8.99
N HIS A 316 -2.60 -10.36 -8.84
CA HIS A 316 -3.20 -11.20 -9.88
C HIS A 316 -4.68 -10.85 -10.14
N PRO A 317 -5.55 -10.75 -9.10
CA PRO A 317 -6.92 -10.28 -9.28
C PRO A 317 -6.98 -8.91 -9.98
N ALA A 318 -6.19 -7.93 -9.55
CA ALA A 318 -6.18 -6.60 -10.14
C ALA A 318 -5.77 -6.62 -11.62
N LEU A 319 -4.74 -7.40 -11.95
CA LEU A 319 -4.29 -7.57 -13.34
C LEU A 319 -5.40 -8.16 -14.21
N TRP A 320 -6.04 -9.25 -13.76
CA TRP A 320 -7.11 -9.89 -14.52
C TRP A 320 -8.32 -8.97 -14.68
N CYS A 321 -8.72 -8.24 -13.64
CA CYS A 321 -9.78 -7.24 -13.73
C CYS A 321 -9.48 -6.16 -14.79
N ILE A 322 -8.25 -5.64 -14.82
CA ILE A 322 -7.84 -4.62 -15.79
C ILE A 322 -7.80 -5.20 -17.21
N LEU A 323 -7.26 -6.42 -17.39
CA LEU A 323 -7.25 -7.10 -18.69
C LEU A 323 -8.68 -7.34 -19.18
N SER A 324 -9.56 -7.88 -18.33
CA SER A 324 -10.98 -8.08 -18.65
C SER A 324 -11.67 -6.77 -19.03
N LEU A 325 -11.38 -5.67 -18.34
CA LEU A 325 -11.90 -4.34 -18.69
C LEU A 325 -11.40 -3.90 -20.07
N VAL A 326 -10.09 -4.00 -20.34
CA VAL A 326 -9.49 -3.62 -21.62
C VAL A 326 -10.05 -4.44 -22.78
N PHE A 327 -10.14 -5.77 -22.64
CA PHE A 327 -10.75 -6.64 -23.64
C PHE A 327 -12.22 -6.32 -23.85
N SER A 328 -12.98 -6.06 -22.77
CA SER A 328 -14.38 -5.68 -22.87
C SER A 328 -14.57 -4.38 -23.65
N LEU A 329 -13.74 -3.37 -23.40
CA LEU A 329 -13.77 -2.08 -24.12
C LEU A 329 -13.41 -2.20 -25.61
N LEU A 330 -12.72 -3.26 -26.03
CA LEU A 330 -12.37 -3.48 -27.44
C LEU A 330 -13.34 -4.43 -28.15
N LEU A 331 -13.77 -5.52 -27.51
CA LEU A 331 -14.55 -6.59 -28.14
C LEU A 331 -16.06 -6.35 -28.09
N VAL A 332 -16.62 -5.89 -26.96
CA VAL A 332 -18.07 -5.65 -26.83
C VAL A 332 -18.58 -4.63 -27.84
N PRO A 333 -17.89 -3.50 -28.09
CA PRO A 333 -18.32 -2.53 -29.08
C PRO A 333 -18.23 -3.07 -30.52
N GLN A 334 -17.28 -3.96 -30.81
CA GLN A 334 -17.17 -4.62 -32.12
C GLN A 334 -18.39 -5.51 -32.39
N VAL A 335 -18.80 -6.33 -31.41
CA VAL A 335 -20.03 -7.13 -31.50
C VAL A 335 -21.23 -6.21 -31.66
N SER A 336 -21.30 -5.14 -30.88
CA SER A 336 -22.40 -4.16 -30.95
C SER A 336 -22.48 -3.47 -32.32
N ALA A 337 -21.34 -3.12 -32.91
CA ALA A 337 -21.27 -2.50 -34.23
C ALA A 337 -21.74 -3.44 -35.35
N VAL A 338 -21.49 -4.74 -35.22
CA VAL A 338 -21.90 -5.76 -36.19
C VAL A 338 -23.39 -6.10 -36.06
N VAL A 339 -23.89 -6.23 -34.83
CA VAL A 339 -25.27 -6.66 -34.53
C VAL A 339 -26.27 -5.51 -34.70
N PHE A 340 -25.93 -4.30 -34.24
CA PHE A 340 -26.86 -3.16 -34.14
C PHE A 340 -26.53 -2.05 -35.13
N LYS A 341 -26.17 -2.42 -36.38
CA LYS A 341 -25.66 -1.52 -37.45
C LYS A 341 -26.36 -0.15 -37.52
N ASP A 342 -27.66 -0.07 -37.24
CA ASP A 342 -28.48 1.14 -37.39
C ASP A 342 -28.96 1.79 -36.07
N HIS A 343 -28.70 1.21 -34.89
CA HIS A 343 -29.19 1.77 -33.61
C HIS A 343 -28.22 2.73 -32.90
N PHE A 344 -26.91 2.63 -33.17
CA PHE A 344 -25.88 3.49 -32.59
C PHE A 344 -25.35 4.48 -33.63
N THR A 345 -26.21 5.38 -34.10
CA THR A 345 -25.82 6.53 -34.94
C THR A 345 -25.89 7.81 -34.11
N TYR A 346 -25.03 8.79 -34.41
CA TYR A 346 -25.00 10.11 -33.76
C TYR A 346 -26.40 10.78 -33.70
N LYS A 347 -27.25 10.53 -34.70
CA LYS A 347 -28.65 10.99 -34.75
C LYS A 347 -29.54 10.47 -33.60
N TYR A 348 -29.25 9.34 -32.98
CA TYR A 348 -30.03 8.78 -31.87
C TYR A 348 -29.69 9.44 -30.52
N LEU A 349 -28.50 10.07 -30.43
CA LEU A 349 -28.04 10.83 -29.27
C LEU A 349 -28.42 12.32 -29.34
N CYS A 350 -28.82 12.84 -30.51
CA CYS A 350 -29.34 14.19 -30.65
C CYS A 350 -30.79 14.28 -30.14
N PRO A 351 -31.15 15.31 -29.36
CA PRO A 351 -32.45 15.40 -28.70
C PRO A 351 -33.56 15.60 -29.74
N LYS A 352 -34.37 14.57 -29.97
CA LYS A 352 -35.77 14.78 -30.35
C LYS A 352 -36.54 14.88 -29.05
N GLY A 353 -37.00 16.09 -28.73
CA GLY A 353 -37.54 16.48 -27.42
C GLY A 353 -38.38 15.41 -26.75
N ASN A 354 -37.80 14.73 -25.78
CA ASN A 354 -38.52 14.20 -24.63
C ASN A 354 -37.53 13.84 -23.51
N GLN A 355 -38.01 13.95 -22.28
CA GLN A 355 -37.28 13.90 -21.02
C GLN A 355 -36.74 12.48 -20.72
N GLN A 356 -35.73 12.00 -21.45
CA GLN A 356 -35.01 10.77 -21.08
C GLN A 356 -33.87 11.06 -20.08
N THR A 357 -33.70 10.14 -19.14
CA THR A 357 -32.84 10.24 -17.96
C THR A 357 -31.36 10.43 -18.37
N LEU A 358 -30.69 11.45 -17.80
CA LEU A 358 -29.27 11.80 -18.01
C LEU A 358 -28.32 10.57 -18.09
N LEU A 359 -28.59 9.55 -17.27
CA LEU A 359 -27.84 8.30 -17.22
C LEU A 359 -27.85 7.52 -18.55
N LYS A 360 -28.98 7.47 -19.26
CA LYS A 360 -29.07 6.80 -20.57
C LYS A 360 -28.21 7.49 -21.62
N TYR A 361 -28.08 8.81 -21.57
CA TYR A 361 -27.23 9.58 -22.48
C TYR A 361 -25.74 9.42 -22.16
N LEU A 362 -25.37 9.37 -20.88
CA LEU A 362 -23.98 9.13 -20.48
C LEU A 362 -23.53 7.71 -20.87
N VAL A 363 -24.34 6.70 -20.56
CA VAL A 363 -24.04 5.30 -20.90
C VAL A 363 -24.09 5.09 -22.41
N GLY A 364 -25.12 5.58 -23.09
CA GLY A 364 -25.27 5.48 -24.54
C GLY A 364 -24.17 6.23 -25.29
N GLY A 365 -23.80 7.43 -24.81
CA GLY A 365 -22.69 8.21 -25.34
C GLY A 365 -21.35 7.50 -25.15
N PHE A 366 -21.10 6.94 -23.96
CA PHE A 366 -19.89 6.16 -23.70
C PHE A 366 -19.80 4.93 -24.62
N VAL A 367 -20.86 4.13 -24.74
CA VAL A 367 -20.89 2.98 -25.66
C VAL A 367 -20.67 3.42 -27.11
N TRP A 368 -21.29 4.53 -27.52
CA TRP A 368 -21.12 5.07 -28.87
C TRP A 368 -19.65 5.42 -29.19
N LEU A 369 -18.90 6.01 -28.24
CA LEU A 369 -17.47 6.31 -28.46
C LEU A 369 -16.69 5.07 -28.91
N PHE A 370 -16.87 3.94 -28.22
CA PHE A 370 -16.14 2.72 -28.53
C PHE A 370 -16.69 1.99 -29.76
N VAL A 371 -17.99 2.14 -30.08
CA VAL A 371 -18.55 1.65 -31.35
C VAL A 371 -17.92 2.40 -32.53
N GLU A 372 -17.69 3.71 -32.41
CA GLU A 372 -16.98 4.47 -33.43
C GLU A 372 -15.50 4.05 -33.54
N LEU A 373 -14.84 3.71 -32.42
CA LEU A 373 -13.49 3.13 -32.45
C LEU A 373 -13.46 1.81 -33.24
N ALA A 374 -14.42 0.92 -32.97
CA ALA A 374 -14.59 -0.36 -33.65
C ALA A 374 -14.78 -0.20 -35.17
N ARG A 375 -15.44 0.88 -35.62
CA ARG A 375 -15.58 1.20 -37.05
C ARG A 375 -14.25 1.60 -37.71
N VAL A 376 -13.25 2.05 -36.96
CA VAL A 376 -11.90 2.31 -37.48
C VAL A 376 -11.05 1.04 -37.36
N VAL A 377 -11.39 0.04 -38.17
CA VAL A 377 -10.89 -1.35 -38.13
C VAL A 377 -9.38 -1.45 -37.93
N LEU A 378 -8.59 -0.64 -38.63
CA LEU A 378 -7.12 -0.70 -38.54
C LEU A 378 -6.61 -0.26 -37.16
N ILE A 379 -7.13 0.83 -36.59
CA ILE A 379 -6.73 1.30 -35.25
C ILE A 379 -7.18 0.31 -34.19
N TRP A 380 -8.42 -0.18 -34.29
CA TRP A 380 -8.96 -1.19 -33.38
C TRP A 380 -8.14 -2.48 -33.39
N PHE A 381 -7.78 -2.98 -34.59
CA PHE A 381 -6.96 -4.18 -34.73
C PHE A 381 -5.57 -4.01 -34.13
N LEU A 382 -4.93 -2.84 -34.34
CA LEU A 382 -3.64 -2.53 -33.72
C LEU A 382 -3.75 -2.52 -32.19
N LEU A 383 -4.77 -1.87 -31.62
CA LEU A 383 -5.01 -1.91 -30.17
C LEU A 383 -5.16 -3.35 -29.65
N LEU A 384 -5.98 -4.17 -30.32
CA LEU A 384 -6.19 -5.56 -29.93
C LEU A 384 -4.90 -6.38 -30.03
N ALA A 385 -4.15 -6.25 -31.13
CA ALA A 385 -2.87 -6.93 -31.32
C ALA A 385 -1.85 -6.56 -30.24
N TYR A 386 -1.82 -5.29 -29.81
CA TYR A 386 -0.96 -4.85 -28.71
C TYR A 386 -1.36 -5.44 -27.37
N VAL A 387 -2.65 -5.52 -27.05
CA VAL A 387 -3.12 -6.17 -25.82
C VAL A 387 -2.72 -7.65 -25.82
N ILE A 388 -2.89 -8.35 -26.94
CA ILE A 388 -2.47 -9.75 -27.09
C ILE A 388 -0.95 -9.88 -26.93
N TYR A 389 -0.17 -8.98 -27.53
CA TYR A 389 1.30 -8.91 -27.35
C TYR A 389 1.66 -8.83 -25.86
N LEU A 390 1.02 -7.95 -25.09
CA LEU A 390 1.30 -7.79 -23.66
C LEU A 390 0.92 -9.02 -22.82
N VAL A 391 0.03 -9.89 -23.29
CA VAL A 391 -0.33 -11.11 -22.56
C VAL A 391 0.56 -12.29 -22.96
N VAL A 392 0.97 -12.38 -24.22
CA VAL A 392 1.65 -13.57 -24.75
C VAL A 392 3.17 -13.41 -24.82
N LEU A 393 3.64 -12.22 -25.15
CA LEU A 393 5.04 -11.98 -25.49
C LEU A 393 5.80 -11.24 -24.36
N PRO A 394 7.13 -11.36 -24.34
CA PRO A 394 7.96 -10.60 -23.42
C PRO A 394 7.80 -9.09 -23.61
N TRP A 395 7.67 -8.38 -22.51
CA TRP A 395 7.56 -6.92 -22.53
C TRP A 395 8.93 -6.28 -22.71
N LEU A 396 9.90 -6.78 -21.94
CA LEU A 396 11.20 -6.17 -21.74
C LEU A 396 12.30 -7.23 -21.76
N PHE A 397 13.46 -6.90 -22.32
CA PHE A 397 14.69 -7.69 -22.21
C PHE A 397 15.81 -6.87 -21.55
N GLY A 398 16.41 -7.37 -20.47
CA GLY A 398 17.39 -6.60 -19.72
C GLY A 398 18.16 -7.40 -18.69
N HIS A 399 18.92 -6.68 -17.87
CA HIS A 399 19.74 -7.24 -16.80
C HIS A 399 19.10 -6.93 -15.44
N PRO A 400 18.26 -7.84 -14.91
CA PRO A 400 17.58 -7.64 -13.65
C PRO A 400 18.50 -7.88 -12.45
N ILE A 401 19.58 -8.65 -12.59
CA ILE A 401 20.56 -8.94 -11.55
C ILE A 401 21.89 -8.32 -11.94
N THR A 402 22.62 -7.81 -10.94
CA THR A 402 23.86 -7.04 -11.16
C THR A 402 25.05 -7.92 -11.51
N GLU A 403 25.12 -9.14 -10.98
CA GLU A 403 26.31 -10.01 -11.05
C GLU A 403 26.27 -11.00 -12.22
N ASP A 404 25.11 -11.57 -12.55
CA ASP A 404 25.04 -12.67 -13.54
C ASP A 404 25.25 -12.24 -14.99
N GLY A 405 25.19 -10.94 -15.31
CA GLY A 405 25.40 -10.40 -16.66
C GLY A 405 24.46 -10.91 -17.76
N ASN A 406 23.61 -11.91 -17.47
CA ASN A 406 22.78 -12.59 -18.43
C ASN A 406 21.60 -11.70 -18.85
N LEU A 407 21.38 -11.62 -20.16
CA LEU A 407 20.19 -10.99 -20.72
C LEU A 407 19.00 -11.90 -20.44
N THR A 408 18.02 -11.38 -19.72
CA THR A 408 16.78 -12.09 -19.40
C THR A 408 15.59 -11.27 -19.88
N TYR A 409 14.39 -11.83 -19.79
CA TYR A 409 13.18 -11.16 -20.24
C TYR A 409 12.09 -11.16 -19.17
N MET A 410 11.27 -10.12 -19.22
CA MET A 410 10.17 -9.89 -18.29
C MET A 410 8.84 -10.11 -19.01
N THR A 411 7.94 -10.80 -18.33
CA THR A 411 6.53 -10.95 -18.72
C THR A 411 5.64 -10.28 -17.67
N TYR A 412 4.33 -10.30 -17.88
CA TYR A 412 3.39 -9.89 -16.83
C TYR A 412 3.45 -10.79 -15.58
N LYS A 413 4.04 -11.99 -15.67
CA LYS A 413 4.19 -12.95 -14.56
C LYS A 413 5.54 -12.86 -13.84
N GLY A 414 6.37 -11.87 -14.14
CA GLY A 414 7.71 -11.75 -13.54
C GLY A 414 8.85 -11.85 -14.55
N TRP A 415 10.06 -11.80 -14.01
CA TRP A 415 11.31 -12.06 -14.73
C TRP A 415 11.56 -13.55 -14.85
N ILE A 416 12.00 -13.99 -16.02
CA ILE A 416 12.35 -15.39 -16.26
C ILE A 416 13.85 -15.55 -16.07
N LEU A 417 14.23 -16.22 -14.97
CA LEU A 417 15.61 -16.55 -14.63
C LEU A 417 15.87 -18.03 -14.90
N LYS A 418 17.08 -18.35 -15.37
CA LYS A 418 17.58 -19.73 -15.47
C LYS A 418 18.28 -20.07 -14.16
N ARG A 419 17.85 -21.15 -13.49
CA ARG A 419 18.52 -21.61 -12.27
C ARG A 419 19.92 -22.13 -12.62
N PRO A 420 20.98 -21.76 -11.86
CA PRO A 420 22.35 -22.18 -12.16
C PRO A 420 22.57 -23.70 -12.21
N ASN A 421 21.79 -24.49 -11.44
CA ASN A 421 22.06 -25.92 -11.19
C ASN A 421 20.98 -26.90 -11.67
N SER A 422 19.91 -26.46 -12.36
CA SER A 422 18.95 -27.36 -13.01
C SER A 422 18.64 -26.85 -14.41
N GLY A 423 19.17 -27.54 -15.43
CA GLY A 423 19.24 -27.07 -16.82
C GLY A 423 17.91 -26.81 -17.56
N SER A 424 16.76 -26.80 -16.88
CA SER A 424 15.44 -26.60 -17.49
C SER A 424 14.39 -25.91 -16.62
N GLU A 425 14.64 -25.61 -15.34
CA GLU A 425 13.63 -24.94 -14.50
C GLU A 425 13.72 -23.41 -14.62
N VAL A 426 12.66 -22.84 -15.20
CA VAL A 426 12.45 -21.39 -15.32
C VAL A 426 11.74 -20.89 -14.06
N VAL A 427 12.46 -20.11 -13.26
CA VAL A 427 11.87 -19.47 -12.07
C VAL A 427 11.33 -18.10 -12.46
N HIS A 428 10.08 -17.83 -12.10
CA HIS A 428 9.47 -16.51 -12.21
C HIS A 428 9.88 -15.67 -11.00
N ALA A 429 10.94 -14.88 -11.15
CA ALA A 429 11.41 -14.00 -10.09
C ALA A 429 10.69 -12.64 -10.15
N GLY A 430 10.48 -12.03 -8.98
CA GLY A 430 9.91 -10.69 -8.88
C GLY A 430 8.41 -10.63 -9.13
N THR A 431 7.69 -11.72 -8.85
CA THR A 431 6.24 -11.70 -8.67
C THR A 431 5.96 -11.65 -7.19
N PRO A 432 5.37 -10.56 -6.67
CA PRO A 432 4.49 -9.62 -7.38
C PRO A 432 5.14 -8.28 -7.77
N ASP A 433 6.46 -8.09 -7.62
CA ASP A 433 7.16 -6.81 -7.85
C ASP A 433 6.90 -6.17 -9.20
N VAL A 434 6.73 -6.98 -10.26
CA VAL A 434 6.42 -6.48 -11.60
C VAL A 434 5.13 -5.66 -11.66
N MET A 435 4.27 -5.70 -10.63
CA MET A 435 3.09 -4.83 -10.52
C MET A 435 3.41 -3.35 -10.72
N VAL A 436 4.58 -2.88 -10.28
CA VAL A 436 4.99 -1.47 -10.38
C VAL A 436 5.30 -1.03 -11.81
N ILE A 437 5.42 -2.00 -12.72
CA ILE A 437 5.61 -1.81 -14.14
C ILE A 437 4.28 -2.06 -14.86
N VAL A 438 3.71 -3.23 -14.62
CA VAL A 438 2.55 -3.76 -15.33
C VAL A 438 1.31 -2.92 -15.06
N LEU A 439 0.94 -2.69 -13.78
CA LEU A 439 -0.30 -1.97 -13.45
C LEU A 439 -0.24 -0.50 -13.90
N PRO A 440 0.84 0.27 -13.68
CA PRO A 440 0.93 1.64 -14.19
C PRO A 440 0.87 1.73 -15.71
N HIS A 441 1.45 0.79 -16.45
CA HIS A 441 1.35 0.78 -17.90
C HIS A 441 -0.09 0.58 -18.36
N PHE A 442 -0.79 -0.41 -17.80
CA PHE A 442 -2.19 -0.63 -18.15
C PHE A 442 -3.10 0.55 -17.76
N CYS A 443 -2.96 1.07 -16.53
CA CYS A 443 -3.84 2.10 -15.99
C CYS A 443 -3.56 3.52 -16.53
N PHE A 444 -2.30 3.89 -16.75
CA PHE A 444 -1.92 5.26 -17.11
C PHE A 444 -1.46 5.43 -18.57
N VAL A 445 -1.19 4.33 -19.29
CA VAL A 445 -0.81 4.38 -20.71
C VAL A 445 -1.89 3.74 -21.58
N LEU A 446 -2.17 2.46 -21.39
CA LEU A 446 -3.03 1.71 -22.31
C LEU A 446 -4.50 2.14 -22.22
N LEU A 447 -5.09 2.09 -21.03
CA LEU A 447 -6.50 2.43 -20.82
C LEU A 447 -6.82 3.88 -21.26
N PRO A 448 -6.03 4.91 -20.88
CA PRO A 448 -6.24 6.26 -21.39
C PRO A 448 -6.08 6.37 -22.91
N THR A 449 -5.13 5.64 -23.52
CA THR A 449 -4.96 5.62 -24.98
C THR A 449 -6.24 5.11 -25.66
N ILE A 450 -6.81 3.99 -25.21
CA ILE A 450 -8.06 3.44 -25.77
C ILE A 450 -9.20 4.46 -25.68
N VAL A 451 -9.38 5.08 -24.51
CA VAL A 451 -10.44 6.09 -24.29
C VAL A 451 -10.25 7.32 -25.18
N ILE A 452 -9.04 7.85 -25.29
CA ILE A 452 -8.76 9.03 -26.13
C ILE A 452 -8.94 8.70 -27.61
N LEU A 453 -8.48 7.54 -28.07
CA LEU A 453 -8.66 7.12 -29.45
C LEU A 453 -10.12 6.87 -29.80
N ALA A 454 -10.92 6.34 -28.87
CA ALA A 454 -12.37 6.24 -29.03
C ALA A 454 -13.04 7.61 -29.17
N ALA A 455 -12.66 8.56 -28.30
CA ALA A 455 -13.14 9.94 -28.40
C ALA A 455 -12.74 10.61 -29.72
N MET A 456 -11.53 10.34 -30.24
CA MET A 456 -11.09 10.86 -31.53
C MET A 456 -11.83 10.24 -32.71
N ALA A 457 -12.14 8.94 -32.67
CA ALA A 457 -12.95 8.28 -33.70
C ALA A 457 -14.38 8.86 -33.73
N ALA A 458 -14.97 9.05 -32.56
CA ALA A 458 -16.28 9.66 -32.41
C ALA A 458 -16.33 11.13 -32.85
N GLU A 459 -15.34 11.94 -32.47
CA GLU A 459 -15.22 13.34 -32.91
C GLU A 459 -15.12 13.44 -34.43
N ARG A 460 -14.35 12.53 -35.07
CA ARG A 460 -14.27 12.46 -36.54
C ARG A 460 -15.63 12.23 -37.17
N THR A 461 -16.41 11.26 -36.67
CA THR A 461 -17.74 10.95 -37.20
C THR A 461 -18.70 12.14 -37.00
N ALA A 462 -18.74 12.72 -35.80
CA ALA A 462 -19.57 13.89 -35.51
C ALA A 462 -19.22 15.10 -36.39
N TYR A 463 -17.92 15.38 -36.58
CA TYR A 463 -17.49 16.48 -37.46
C TYR A 463 -17.85 16.21 -38.92
N ARG A 464 -17.70 14.97 -39.41
CA ARG A 464 -18.05 14.61 -40.79
C ARG A 464 -19.54 14.82 -41.05
N GLU A 465 -20.41 14.41 -40.12
CA GLU A 465 -21.85 14.66 -40.23
C GLU A 465 -22.18 16.16 -40.18
N HIS A 466 -21.54 16.92 -39.28
CA HIS A 466 -21.73 18.38 -39.22
C HIS A 466 -21.28 19.07 -40.52
N TYR A 467 -20.13 18.69 -41.06
CA TYR A 467 -19.61 19.23 -42.32
C TYR A 467 -20.54 18.93 -43.51
N LEU A 468 -21.04 17.70 -43.61
CA LEU A 468 -22.02 17.32 -44.66
C LEU A 468 -23.33 18.09 -44.52
N SER A 469 -23.80 18.31 -43.29
CA SER A 469 -25.03 19.09 -43.03
C SER A 469 -24.92 20.57 -43.45
N ARG A 470 -23.74 21.19 -43.27
CA ARG A 470 -23.46 22.57 -43.70
C ARG A 470 -23.16 22.68 -45.19
N SER A 471 -22.57 21.65 -45.80
CA SER A 471 -22.17 21.67 -47.21
C SER A 471 -23.33 21.43 -48.19
N GLY A 472 -24.50 21.00 -47.72
CA GLY A 472 -25.66 20.69 -48.59
C GLY A 472 -25.46 19.50 -49.54
N LYS A 473 -24.33 18.78 -49.47
CA LYS A 473 -24.00 17.65 -50.34
C LYS A 473 -24.64 16.36 -49.82
N LYS A 474 -25.45 15.70 -50.66
CA LYS A 474 -25.94 14.32 -50.42
C LYS A 474 -24.79 13.31 -50.60
N LYS A 475 -25.00 12.13 -50.02
CA LYS A 475 -23.99 11.08 -49.76
C LYS A 475 -23.33 10.46 -51.01
N ASP A 476 -23.78 10.80 -52.23
CA ASP A 476 -23.51 10.01 -53.44
C ASP A 476 -22.70 10.71 -54.55
N ASP A 477 -22.24 11.95 -54.39
CA ASP A 477 -21.43 12.62 -55.44
C ASP A 477 -19.94 12.27 -55.33
N TYR A 478 -19.55 11.20 -56.03
CA TYR A 478 -18.17 10.94 -56.44
C TYR A 478 -17.83 11.84 -57.64
N HIS A 479 -17.35 13.06 -57.40
CA HIS A 479 -16.58 13.77 -58.42
C HIS A 479 -15.44 14.61 -57.84
N GLU A 480 -14.31 14.49 -58.53
CA GLU A 480 -13.00 15.08 -58.30
C GLU A 480 -12.99 16.59 -58.65
N LYS A 481 -12.23 17.39 -57.87
CA LYS A 481 -11.85 18.83 -57.99
C LYS A 481 -12.82 19.85 -57.33
N SER A 482 -12.38 20.97 -56.74
CA SER A 482 -11.09 21.68 -56.75
C SER A 482 -10.69 22.16 -55.33
N ARG A 483 -9.38 22.22 -55.08
CA ARG A 483 -8.77 22.30 -53.74
C ARG A 483 -8.46 23.73 -53.26
N LYS A 484 -8.98 24.79 -53.90
CA LYS A 484 -8.33 26.12 -53.85
C LYS A 484 -9.13 27.33 -53.34
N GLN A 485 -10.37 27.19 -52.86
CA GLN A 485 -11.17 28.39 -52.53
C GLN A 485 -11.94 28.39 -51.20
N ILE A 486 -11.70 27.42 -50.32
CA ILE A 486 -12.30 27.36 -48.96
C ILE A 486 -11.20 27.16 -47.88
N GLU A 487 -9.94 27.50 -48.19
CA GLU A 487 -8.81 27.14 -47.31
C GLU A 487 -8.49 28.16 -46.21
N HIS A 488 -9.00 29.40 -46.24
CA HIS A 488 -8.46 30.45 -45.35
C HIS A 488 -9.34 30.96 -44.19
N GLU A 489 -10.68 30.80 -44.20
CA GLU A 489 -11.51 31.45 -43.15
C GLU A 489 -12.06 30.55 -42.03
N ILE A 490 -11.98 29.22 -42.13
CA ILE A 490 -12.54 28.31 -41.09
C ILE A 490 -11.48 27.39 -40.45
N PHE A 491 -10.24 27.40 -40.95
CA PHE A 491 -9.23 26.40 -40.59
C PHE A 491 -8.71 26.53 -39.15
N TRP A 492 -8.74 27.72 -38.55
CA TRP A 492 -8.09 27.97 -37.26
C TRP A 492 -8.98 27.81 -36.01
N ASN A 493 -10.32 27.90 -36.14
CA ASN A 493 -11.22 27.99 -34.98
C ASN A 493 -12.23 26.84 -34.78
N GLY A 494 -12.28 25.82 -35.65
CA GLY A 494 -13.42 24.88 -35.68
C GLY A 494 -13.37 23.62 -34.78
N ARG A 495 -12.21 23.18 -34.30
CA ARG A 495 -12.08 21.86 -33.60
C ARG A 495 -11.34 21.94 -32.27
N TRP A 496 -11.86 22.70 -31.32
CA TRP A 496 -11.24 22.81 -29.99
C TRP A 496 -11.20 21.46 -29.25
N ILE A 497 -12.23 20.62 -29.40
CA ILE A 497 -12.27 19.24 -28.85
C ILE A 497 -11.08 18.42 -29.36
N ARG A 498 -10.77 18.51 -30.65
CA ARG A 498 -9.62 17.80 -31.24
C ARG A 498 -8.29 18.27 -30.64
N LYS A 499 -8.11 19.59 -30.50
CA LYS A 499 -6.91 20.18 -29.88
C LYS A 499 -6.76 19.67 -28.43
N PHE A 500 -7.86 19.61 -27.68
CA PHE A 500 -7.89 19.06 -26.33
C PHE A 500 -7.52 17.57 -26.28
N LEU A 501 -8.08 16.74 -27.17
CA LEU A 501 -7.73 15.31 -27.26
C LEU A 501 -6.25 15.10 -27.62
N CYS A 502 -5.68 15.93 -28.51
CA CYS A 502 -4.25 15.90 -28.81
C CYS A 502 -3.39 16.29 -27.60
N LEU A 503 -3.82 17.25 -26.76
CA LEU A 503 -3.13 17.56 -25.50
C LEU A 503 -3.16 16.37 -24.53
N LEU A 504 -4.29 15.66 -24.42
CA LEU A 504 -4.36 14.44 -23.62
C LEU A 504 -3.42 13.34 -24.13
N CYS A 505 -3.30 13.17 -25.45
CA CYS A 505 -2.30 12.26 -26.04
C CYS A 505 -0.87 12.62 -25.59
N LEU A 506 -0.51 13.91 -25.56
CA LEU A 506 0.81 14.34 -25.09
C LEU A 506 1.04 14.00 -23.62
N VAL A 507 0.01 14.11 -22.77
CA VAL A 507 0.10 13.70 -21.36
C VAL A 507 0.38 12.19 -21.23
N VAL A 508 -0.31 11.36 -22.03
CA VAL A 508 -0.07 9.90 -22.05
C VAL A 508 1.34 9.58 -22.55
N LEU A 509 1.78 10.21 -23.63
CA LEU A 509 3.14 10.03 -24.17
C LEU A 509 4.21 10.44 -23.16
N TRP A 510 3.99 11.53 -22.42
CA TRP A 510 4.90 11.96 -21.36
C TRP A 510 4.98 10.95 -20.20
N LYS A 511 3.82 10.38 -19.79
CA LYS A 511 3.78 9.32 -18.78
C LYS A 511 4.50 8.06 -19.25
N HIS A 512 4.23 7.62 -20.48
CA HIS A 512 4.91 6.49 -21.11
C HIS A 512 6.42 6.68 -21.19
N TRP A 513 6.87 7.85 -21.69
CA TRP A 513 8.29 8.20 -21.75
C TRP A 513 8.97 8.16 -20.38
N LYS A 514 8.35 8.73 -19.35
CA LYS A 514 8.90 8.71 -17.99
C LYS A 514 9.04 7.29 -17.47
N HIS A 515 8.06 6.44 -17.76
CA HIS A 515 8.07 5.03 -17.38
C HIS A 515 9.20 4.27 -18.10
N CYS A 516 9.25 4.36 -19.43
CA CYS A 516 10.33 3.81 -20.27
C CYS A 516 11.74 4.25 -19.82
N ARG A 517 11.93 5.55 -19.55
CA ARG A 517 13.23 6.08 -19.09
C ARG A 517 13.67 5.47 -17.76
N ALA A 518 12.73 5.22 -16.85
CA ALA A 518 13.04 4.57 -15.58
C ALA A 518 13.51 3.12 -15.79
N LEU A 519 12.87 2.38 -16.70
CA LEU A 519 13.21 1.00 -17.04
C LEU A 519 14.59 0.88 -17.70
N VAL A 520 14.91 1.78 -18.65
CA VAL A 520 16.24 1.83 -19.29
C VAL A 520 17.34 1.98 -18.24
N LYS A 521 17.15 2.90 -17.30
CA LYS A 521 18.12 3.16 -16.23
C LYS A 521 18.24 1.98 -15.26
N ALA A 522 17.12 1.35 -14.93
CA ALA A 522 17.05 0.23 -14.00
C ALA A 522 17.77 -1.02 -14.52
N TYR A 523 17.48 -1.41 -15.75
CA TYR A 523 17.85 -2.72 -16.29
C TYR A 523 18.95 -2.67 -17.36
N ALA A 524 19.60 -1.51 -17.52
CA ALA A 524 20.66 -1.26 -18.50
C ALA A 524 20.25 -1.71 -19.93
N MET A 525 19.06 -1.32 -20.36
CA MET A 525 18.46 -1.76 -21.61
C MET A 525 18.72 -0.79 -22.75
N ASN A 526 18.87 -1.30 -23.98
CA ASN A 526 18.79 -0.48 -25.18
C ASN A 526 17.34 -0.51 -25.73
N PRO A 527 16.60 0.62 -25.75
CA PRO A 527 15.23 0.67 -26.26
C PRO A 527 15.03 0.12 -27.67
N LEU A 528 16.01 0.29 -28.56
CA LEU A 528 15.90 -0.11 -29.96
C LEU A 528 16.13 -1.61 -30.16
N LEU A 529 17.09 -2.18 -29.43
CA LEU A 529 17.48 -3.57 -29.61
C LEU A 529 16.69 -4.51 -28.69
N HIS A 530 16.51 -4.09 -27.44
CA HIS A 530 16.01 -5.00 -26.41
C HIS A 530 14.48 -4.98 -26.33
N SER A 531 13.80 -3.86 -26.57
CA SER A 531 12.34 -3.79 -26.36
C SER A 531 11.64 -2.76 -27.27
N PRO A 532 11.83 -2.81 -28.59
CA PRO A 532 11.31 -1.77 -29.49
C PRO A 532 9.78 -1.67 -29.46
N VAL A 533 9.07 -2.81 -29.35
CA VAL A 533 7.60 -2.82 -29.32
C VAL A 533 7.08 -2.06 -28.11
N TYR A 534 7.61 -2.33 -26.92
CA TYR A 534 7.16 -1.67 -25.70
C TYR A 534 7.37 -0.14 -25.75
N PHE A 535 8.50 0.30 -26.29
CA PHE A 535 8.87 1.72 -26.32
C PHE A 535 8.14 2.52 -27.40
N PHE A 536 8.05 1.99 -28.62
CA PHE A 536 7.63 2.77 -29.79
C PHE A 536 6.19 2.51 -30.26
N TYR A 537 5.55 1.41 -29.82
CA TYR A 537 4.23 1.04 -30.33
C TYR A 537 3.14 2.06 -29.98
N ILE A 538 3.01 2.46 -28.71
CA ILE A 538 2.00 3.45 -28.28
C ILE A 538 2.21 4.81 -28.97
N PRO A 539 3.43 5.38 -29.00
CA PRO A 539 3.70 6.60 -29.78
C PRO A 539 3.32 6.49 -31.25
N ALA A 540 3.73 5.42 -31.92
CA ALA A 540 3.42 5.19 -33.34
C ALA A 540 1.91 5.06 -33.56
N LEU A 541 1.21 4.32 -32.70
CA LEU A 541 -0.23 4.13 -32.76
C LEU A 541 -0.99 5.44 -32.59
N ILE A 542 -0.61 6.27 -31.62
CA ILE A 542 -1.23 7.58 -31.39
C ILE A 542 -1.02 8.49 -32.61
N LEU A 543 0.19 8.56 -33.15
CA LEU A 543 0.48 9.36 -34.35
C LEU A 543 -0.32 8.88 -35.56
N PHE A 544 -0.35 7.56 -35.78
CA PHE A 544 -1.13 6.95 -36.84
C PHE A 544 -2.63 7.22 -36.68
N ALA A 545 -3.15 7.12 -35.46
CA ALA A 545 -4.54 7.40 -35.17
C ALA A 545 -4.90 8.87 -35.41
N ILE A 546 -4.02 9.81 -35.01
CA ILE A 546 -4.17 11.25 -35.31
C ILE A 546 -4.25 11.47 -36.82
N TYR A 547 -3.31 10.90 -37.57
CA TYR A 547 -3.31 10.99 -39.04
C TYR A 547 -4.60 10.42 -39.63
N LYS A 548 -4.96 9.17 -39.30
CA LYS A 548 -6.11 8.49 -39.89
C LYS A 548 -7.44 9.16 -39.55
N THR A 549 -7.58 9.74 -38.36
CA THR A 549 -8.81 10.44 -37.95
C THR A 549 -8.83 11.93 -38.33
N SER A 550 -7.71 12.50 -38.78
CA SER A 550 -7.66 13.85 -39.37
C SER A 550 -8.15 13.89 -40.82
N SER A 551 -8.06 12.77 -41.54
CA SER A 551 -8.59 12.61 -42.89
C SER A 551 -10.13 12.59 -42.85
N ILE A 552 -10.75 13.65 -43.36
CA ILE A 552 -12.20 13.77 -43.61
C ILE A 552 -12.56 12.91 -44.82
#